data_AF-A0A952P0M9-F1
#
_entry.id   AF-A0A952P0M9-F1
#
_cell.length_a   1.000
_cell.length_b   1.000
_cell.length_c   1.000
_cell.angle_alpha   90.00
_cell.angle_beta   90.00
_cell.angle_gamma   90.00
#
_symmetry.space_group_name_H-M   'P 1'
#
loop_
_entity.id
_entity.type
_entity.pdbx_description
1 polymer ?
#
loop_
_entity_poly.entity_id
_entity_poly.type
_entity_poly.pdbx_seq_one_letter_code
_entity_poly.pdbx_strand_id
1 'polypeptide(L)'
;MKIALFLVTLMALGPALAADKCVALYRKVENNQTIEKTVEMKATYDDKFWLRLEADILEMGYVALFEKGTNRAQVTVSRGPAYTEGAITNTTYNDEGRFTQALVLNNIVGKITCTK
;
A
#
# COMPACT_ATOMS: atom_id res chain seq x y z
N MET A 1 -8.69 -51.13 -31.83
CA MET A 1 -8.55 -49.65 -31.72
C MET A 1 -8.91 -49.24 -30.30
N LYS A 2 -7.94 -48.79 -29.49
CA LYS A 2 -8.17 -48.23 -28.15
C LYS A 2 -8.13 -46.70 -28.27
N ILE A 3 -9.26 -46.05 -28.07
CA ILE A 3 -9.35 -44.58 -28.05
C ILE A 3 -8.84 -44.13 -26.67
N ALA A 4 -7.63 -43.57 -26.65
CA ALA A 4 -7.10 -42.91 -25.47
C ALA A 4 -7.75 -41.53 -25.35
N LEU A 5 -8.67 -41.39 -24.40
CA LEU A 5 -9.30 -40.13 -24.06
C LEU A 5 -8.31 -39.34 -23.17
N PHE A 6 -7.54 -38.45 -23.79
CA PHE A 6 -6.66 -37.52 -23.08
C PHE A 6 -7.53 -36.43 -22.44
N LEU A 7 -7.86 -36.57 -21.15
CA LEU A 7 -8.37 -35.46 -20.36
C LEU A 7 -7.24 -34.42 -20.21
N VAL A 8 -7.34 -33.34 -20.99
CA VAL A 8 -6.58 -32.12 -20.73
C VAL A 8 -7.22 -31.45 -19.52
N THR A 9 -6.73 -31.76 -18.32
CA THR A 9 -6.96 -30.94 -17.14
C THR A 9 -6.34 -29.57 -17.40
N LEU A 10 -7.17 -28.65 -17.86
CA LEU A 10 -6.90 -27.22 -17.89
C LEU A 10 -6.68 -26.80 -16.42
N MET A 11 -5.43 -26.78 -15.97
CA MET A 11 -5.09 -26.08 -14.73
C MET A 11 -5.43 -24.61 -14.97
N ALA A 12 -6.58 -24.19 -14.44
CA ALA A 12 -6.88 -22.78 -14.26
C ALA A 12 -5.76 -22.22 -13.38
N LEU A 13 -4.78 -21.60 -14.01
CA LEU A 13 -3.91 -20.62 -13.37
C LEU A 13 -4.86 -19.54 -12.87
N GLY A 14 -5.29 -19.68 -11.62
CA GLY A 14 -5.99 -18.61 -10.92
C GLY A 14 -5.16 -17.34 -11.08
N PRO A 15 -5.81 -16.17 -11.24
CA PRO A 15 -5.07 -14.93 -11.36
C PRO A 15 -4.15 -14.84 -10.15
N ALA A 16 -2.84 -14.85 -10.42
CA ALA A 16 -1.85 -14.48 -9.42
C ALA A 16 -2.29 -13.10 -8.94
N LEU A 17 -2.83 -13.04 -7.72
CA LEU A 17 -3.21 -11.78 -7.09
C LEU A 17 -1.98 -10.89 -7.20
N ALA A 18 -2.07 -9.86 -8.05
CA ALA A 18 -0.97 -8.95 -8.25
C ALA A 18 -0.60 -8.40 -6.87
N ALA A 19 0.69 -8.53 -6.53
CA ALA A 19 1.17 -8.17 -5.21
C ALA A 19 0.88 -6.69 -4.97
N ASP A 20 0.22 -6.36 -3.85
CA ASP A 20 -0.09 -4.98 -3.50
C ASP A 20 1.22 -4.16 -3.46
N LYS A 21 1.30 -3.12 -4.30
CA LYS A 21 2.45 -2.21 -4.34
C LYS A 21 2.06 -0.87 -3.76
N CYS A 22 2.76 -0.42 -2.73
CA CYS A 22 2.55 0.88 -2.12
C CYS A 22 3.82 1.75 -2.21
N VAL A 23 3.61 3.03 -2.51
CA VAL A 23 4.66 4.05 -2.57
C VAL A 23 4.30 5.17 -1.59
N ALA A 24 5.28 5.54 -0.76
CA ALA A 24 5.19 6.65 0.18
C ALA A 24 5.93 7.87 -0.37
N LEU A 25 5.33 9.05 -0.23
CA LEU A 25 5.87 10.34 -0.65
C LEU A 25 5.86 11.31 0.53
N TYR A 26 7.01 11.93 0.78
CA TYR A 26 7.19 13.09 1.63
C TYR A 26 7.46 14.32 0.76
N ARG A 27 6.74 15.41 0.99
CA ARG A 27 7.04 16.73 0.43
C ARG A 27 6.99 17.79 1.54
N LYS A 28 8.00 18.64 1.64
CA LYS A 28 8.03 19.83 2.50
C LYS A 28 8.41 21.07 1.69
N VAL A 29 7.68 22.17 1.90
CA VAL A 29 7.99 23.47 1.29
C VAL A 29 8.51 24.43 2.36
N GLU A 30 9.76 24.86 2.27
CA GLU A 30 10.37 25.75 3.26
C GLU A 30 11.35 26.71 2.58
N ASN A 31 11.31 28.00 2.92
CA ASN A 31 12.18 29.03 2.34
C ASN A 31 12.20 29.06 0.79
N ASN A 32 11.02 28.95 0.16
CA ASN A 32 10.85 28.81 -1.30
C ASN A 32 11.57 27.59 -1.93
N GLN A 33 12.00 26.62 -1.13
CA GLN A 33 12.54 25.35 -1.61
C GLN A 33 11.56 24.22 -1.34
N THR A 34 11.55 23.22 -2.22
CA THR A 34 10.78 21.98 -2.04
C THR A 34 11.73 20.82 -1.77
N ILE A 35 11.54 20.15 -0.64
CA ILE A 35 12.19 18.88 -0.32
C ILE A 35 11.19 17.78 -0.65
N GLU A 36 11.54 16.88 -1.56
CA GLU A 36 10.69 15.76 -1.95
C GLU A 36 11.46 14.44 -1.88
N LYS A 37 10.83 13.41 -1.31
CA LYS A 37 11.36 12.05 -1.21
C LYS A 37 10.23 11.06 -1.43
N THR A 38 10.52 10.03 -2.24
CA THR A 38 9.57 8.97 -2.56
C THR A 38 10.26 7.63 -2.38
N VAL A 39 9.60 6.68 -1.70
CA VAL A 39 10.13 5.34 -1.48
C VAL A 39 9.04 4.29 -1.69
N GLU A 40 9.42 3.12 -2.19
CA GLU A 40 8.58 1.94 -2.17
C GLU A 40 8.46 1.43 -0.73
N MET A 41 7.23 1.16 -0.28
CA MET A 41 6.96 0.63 1.04
C MET A 41 7.32 -0.85 1.09
N LYS A 42 7.98 -1.26 2.17
CA LYS A 42 8.47 -2.63 2.33
C LYS A 42 7.53 -3.43 3.21
N ALA A 43 7.37 -4.71 2.90
CA ALA A 43 6.70 -5.62 3.82
C ALA A 43 7.52 -5.75 5.10
N THR A 44 6.89 -5.49 6.25
CA THR A 44 7.51 -5.63 7.58
C THR A 44 6.89 -6.76 8.39
N TYR A 45 5.64 -7.13 8.07
CA TYR A 45 4.93 -8.23 8.68
C TYR A 45 4.00 -8.89 7.67
N ASP A 46 3.98 -10.22 7.69
CA ASP A 46 3.08 -11.03 6.87
C ASP A 46 2.61 -12.24 7.66
N ASP A 47 1.29 -12.38 7.84
CA ASP A 47 0.70 -13.55 8.52
C ASP A 47 -0.37 -14.21 7.64
N LYS A 48 -1.20 -15.10 8.20
CA LYS A 48 -2.24 -15.81 7.43
C LYS A 48 -3.42 -14.92 7.02
N PHE A 49 -3.62 -13.78 7.68
CA PHE A 49 -4.80 -12.93 7.56
C PHE A 49 -4.47 -11.51 7.07
N TRP A 50 -3.25 -11.03 7.32
CA TRP A 50 -2.85 -9.64 7.08
C TRP A 50 -1.47 -9.54 6.41
N LEU A 51 -1.33 -8.57 5.52
CA LEU A 51 -0.06 -8.09 4.98
C LEU A 51 0.17 -6.65 5.44
N ARG A 52 1.33 -6.36 6.02
CA ARG A 52 1.71 -5.01 6.48
C ARG A 52 2.87 -4.48 5.64
N LEU A 53 2.65 -3.33 4.99
CA LEU A 53 3.66 -2.56 4.29
C LEU A 53 3.97 -1.28 5.05
N GLU A 54 5.25 -0.95 5.20
CA GLU A 54 5.70 0.24 5.92
C GLU A 54 6.82 0.99 5.22
N ALA A 55 6.88 2.28 5.50
CA ALA A 55 8.03 3.13 5.23
C ALA A 55 8.13 4.23 6.29
N ASP A 56 9.34 4.71 6.51
CA ASP A 56 9.61 5.93 7.26
C ASP A 56 10.40 6.88 6.36
N ILE A 57 9.94 8.12 6.26
CA ILE A 57 10.63 9.18 5.52
C ILE A 57 10.72 10.41 6.41
N LEU A 58 11.93 10.71 6.87
CA LEU A 58 12.21 11.83 7.78
C LEU A 58 11.33 11.74 9.04
N GLU A 59 10.39 12.66 9.22
CA GLU A 59 9.50 12.78 10.37
C GLU A 59 8.14 12.09 10.18
N MET A 60 7.93 11.43 9.03
CA MET A 60 6.66 10.81 8.65
C MET A 60 6.78 9.29 8.59
N GLY A 61 5.82 8.62 9.22
CA GLY A 61 5.61 7.17 9.14
C GLY A 61 4.40 6.84 8.26
N TYR A 62 4.52 5.73 7.52
CA TYR A 62 3.55 5.27 6.53
C TYR A 62 3.26 3.79 6.77
N VAL A 63 1.99 3.43 6.93
CA VAL A 63 1.56 2.03 7.14
C VAL A 63 0.37 1.73 6.25
N ALA A 64 0.40 0.59 5.57
CA ALA A 64 -0.75 0.01 4.88
C ALA A 64 -0.91 -1.45 5.35
N LEU A 65 -2.07 -1.76 5.92
CA LEU A 65 -2.44 -3.06 6.44
C LEU A 65 -3.57 -3.65 5.59
N PHE A 66 -3.28 -4.72 4.85
CA PHE A 66 -4.20 -5.36 3.92
C PHE A 66 -4.77 -6.65 4.50
N GLU A 67 -6.08 -6.84 4.41
CA GLU A 67 -6.73 -8.11 4.73
C GLU A 67 -6.56 -9.08 3.55
N LYS A 68 -5.81 -10.17 3.75
CA LYS A 68 -5.47 -11.15 2.71
C LYS A 68 -6.72 -11.78 2.09
N GLY A 69 -6.71 -11.90 0.76
CA GLY A 69 -7.83 -12.45 0.00
C GLY A 69 -8.99 -11.47 -0.20
N THR A 70 -8.84 -10.21 0.21
CA THR A 70 -9.85 -9.16 0.02
C THR A 70 -9.28 -7.95 -0.74
N ASN A 71 -10.11 -6.91 -0.88
CA ASN A 71 -9.71 -5.59 -1.37
C ASN A 71 -9.63 -4.55 -0.24
N ARG A 72 -9.75 -4.97 1.03
CA ARG A 72 -9.81 -4.07 2.17
C ARG A 72 -8.43 -3.76 2.71
N ALA A 73 -8.23 -2.49 3.08
CA ALA A 73 -7.02 -2.03 3.72
C ALA A 73 -7.32 -0.97 4.78
N GLN A 74 -6.49 -0.95 5.83
CA GLN A 74 -6.36 0.19 6.72
C GLN A 74 -5.05 0.91 6.39
N VAL A 75 -5.13 2.22 6.21
CA VAL A 75 -4.01 3.04 5.70
C VAL A 75 -3.78 4.18 6.67
N THR A 76 -2.53 4.35 7.07
CA THR A 76 -2.11 5.34 8.06
C THR A 76 -0.95 6.16 7.54
N VAL A 77 -1.09 7.48 7.63
CA VAL A 77 0.01 8.44 7.47
C VAL A 77 0.10 9.23 8.76
N SER A 78 1.30 9.35 9.33
CA SER A 78 1.50 9.95 10.66
C SER A 78 2.80 10.72 10.76
N ARG A 79 2.85 11.71 11.65
CA ARG A 79 4.04 12.53 11.93
C ARG A 79 4.46 12.40 13.39
N GLY A 80 5.78 12.42 13.61
CA GLY A 80 6.41 12.63 14.92
C GLY A 80 6.79 11.34 15.66
N PRO A 81 7.69 11.44 16.66
CA PRO A 81 8.03 10.31 17.52
C PRO A 81 6.76 9.90 18.29
N ALA A 82 6.26 8.69 18.05
CA ALA A 82 5.03 8.14 18.61
C ALA A 82 3.68 8.66 18.06
N TYR A 83 3.60 9.03 16.77
CA TYR A 83 2.31 9.25 16.09
C TYR A 83 1.49 10.42 16.67
N THR A 84 2.13 11.56 16.94
CA THR A 84 1.45 12.72 17.56
C THR A 84 0.36 13.33 16.69
N GLU A 85 0.46 13.20 15.37
CA GLU A 85 -0.53 13.63 14.38
C GLU A 85 -0.67 12.56 13.30
N GLY A 86 -1.88 12.35 12.76
CA GLY A 86 -2.09 11.33 11.74
C GLY A 86 -3.46 11.33 11.08
N ALA A 87 -3.54 10.63 9.95
CA ALA A 87 -4.78 10.29 9.27
C ALA A 87 -4.84 8.77 9.08
N ILE A 88 -5.96 8.17 9.49
CA ILE A 88 -6.24 6.74 9.36
C ILE A 88 -7.51 6.59 8.52
N THR A 89 -7.44 5.76 7.50
CA THR A 89 -8.58 5.47 6.62
C THR A 89 -8.72 3.97 6.43
N ASN A 90 -9.93 3.46 6.67
CA ASN A 90 -10.33 2.13 6.21
C ASN A 90 -10.88 2.28 4.80
N THR A 91 -10.32 1.58 3.83
CA THR A 91 -10.65 1.73 2.41
C THR A 91 -10.73 0.39 1.70
N THR A 92 -11.32 0.42 0.51
CA THR A 92 -11.12 -0.61 -0.51
C THR A 92 -10.47 0.00 -1.75
N TYR A 93 -9.86 -0.82 -2.60
CA TYR A 93 -9.44 -0.37 -3.93
C TYR A 93 -10.63 0.20 -4.71
N ASN A 94 -10.40 1.29 -5.45
CA ASN A 94 -11.36 1.81 -6.41
C ASN A 94 -11.42 0.93 -7.67
N ASP A 95 -12.26 1.29 -8.64
CA ASP A 95 -12.42 0.56 -9.91
C ASP A 95 -11.13 0.53 -10.77
N GLU A 96 -10.16 1.41 -10.48
CA GLU A 96 -8.85 1.45 -11.12
C GLU A 96 -7.80 0.61 -10.38
N GLY A 97 -8.18 -0.11 -9.31
CA GLY A 97 -7.24 -0.86 -8.49
C GLY A 97 -6.29 0.02 -7.67
N ARG A 98 -6.70 1.26 -7.35
CA ARG A 98 -5.89 2.25 -6.62
C ARG A 98 -6.58 2.75 -5.35
N PHE A 99 -5.80 3.08 -4.34
CA PHE A 99 -6.21 4.05 -3.33
C PHE A 99 -5.09 5.03 -3.01
N THR A 100 -5.44 6.17 -2.42
CA THR A 100 -4.48 7.19 -1.99
C THR A 100 -4.92 7.77 -0.66
N GLN A 101 -3.99 7.90 0.28
CA GLN A 101 -4.20 8.61 1.53
C GLN A 101 -3.14 9.70 1.66
N ALA A 102 -3.53 10.88 2.15
CA ALA A 102 -2.59 11.94 2.45
C ALA A 102 -2.82 12.51 3.85
N LEU A 103 -1.75 13.00 4.46
CA LEU A 103 -1.75 13.87 5.62
C LEU A 103 -1.06 15.17 5.20
N VAL A 104 -1.79 16.28 5.32
CA VAL A 104 -1.27 17.62 5.03
C VAL A 104 -1.21 18.40 6.34
N LEU A 105 -0.01 18.79 6.75
CA LEU A 105 0.24 19.49 8.01
C LEU A 105 1.14 20.68 7.76
N ASN A 106 0.59 21.88 7.90
CA ASN A 106 1.28 23.14 7.59
C ASN A 106 1.89 23.11 6.18
N ASN A 107 3.21 23.05 6.08
CA ASN A 107 3.99 23.02 4.85
C ASN A 107 4.50 21.62 4.47
N ILE A 108 4.01 20.56 5.12
CA ILE A 108 4.42 19.17 4.91
C ILE A 108 3.24 18.37 4.36
N VAL A 109 3.51 17.49 3.39
CA VAL A 109 2.59 16.51 2.83
C VAL A 109 3.22 15.13 2.92
N GLY A 110 2.57 14.22 3.63
CA GLY A 110 2.81 12.78 3.51
C GLY A 110 1.71 12.14 2.69
N LYS A 111 2.04 11.30 1.71
CA LYS A 111 1.07 10.60 0.87
C LYS A 111 1.46 9.15 0.66
N ILE A 112 0.49 8.24 0.79
CA ILE A 112 0.59 6.84 0.36
C ILE A 112 -0.26 6.66 -0.89
N THR A 113 0.27 5.97 -1.88
CA THR A 113 -0.48 5.48 -3.04
C THR A 113 -0.25 3.99 -3.15
N CYS A 114 -1.32 3.20 -3.19
CA CYS A 114 -1.24 1.76 -3.38
C CYS A 114 -2.00 1.34 -4.64
N THR A 115 -1.45 0.35 -5.33
CA THR A 115 -1.98 -0.21 -6.58
C THR A 115 -1.94 -1.73 -6.55
N LYS A 116 -2.97 -2.37 -7.07
CA LYS A 116 -2.96 -3.79 -7.47
C LYS A 116 -2.40 -3.96 -8.88
#